data_AF-A0A2I2FB29-F1
#
_entry.id   AF-A0A2I2FB29-F1
#
_cell.length_a   1.000
_cell.length_b   1.000
_cell.length_c   1.000
_cell.angle_alpha   90.00
_cell.angle_beta   90.00
_cell.angle_gamma   90.00
#
_symmetry.space_group_name_H-M   'P 1'
#
loop_
_entity.id
_entity.type
_entity.pdbx_description
1 polymer ?
#
loop_
_entity_poly.entity_id
_entity_poly.type
_entity_poly.pdbx_seq_one_letter_code
_entity_poly.pdbx_strand_id
1 'polypeptide(L)'
;MTPPNPSPYELGTFLPGGHNTDPPLPETSPTANYRLNHSMLRIRDPTRSLNFYINHMGMRTVWTMNTGPFTLYYLAYPSTATDRADLPAWAARLSNPQALTSTLGLLELYHVHGTERDVEDGGVEMSTGNTPPQIGFGHLGFTVPDVGEALERLRGRGVRVVKELGDSGRHTVPLRRVSC
;
A
#
# COMPACT_ATOMS: atom_id res chain seq x y z
N MET A 1 -28.73 -19.16 -0.65
CA MET A 1 -29.32 -18.03 -1.39
C MET A 1 -28.17 -17.16 -1.85
N THR A 2 -28.09 -16.84 -3.14
CA THR A 2 -27.12 -15.87 -3.66
C THR A 2 -27.45 -14.51 -3.04
N PRO A 3 -26.48 -13.79 -2.45
CA PRO A 3 -26.75 -12.45 -1.98
C PRO A 3 -27.24 -11.59 -3.15
N PRO A 4 -28.19 -10.66 -2.94
CA PRO A 4 -28.64 -9.76 -3.99
C PRO A 4 -27.44 -9.00 -4.54
N ASN A 5 -27.35 -8.85 -5.87
CA ASN A 5 -26.32 -8.03 -6.50
C ASN A 5 -26.47 -6.61 -5.93
N PRO A 6 -25.44 -6.06 -5.25
CA PRO A 6 -25.50 -4.70 -4.72
C PRO A 6 -25.52 -3.64 -5.83
N SER A 7 -25.29 -4.05 -7.07
CA SER A 7 -25.33 -3.22 -8.27
C SER A 7 -26.53 -3.58 -9.15
N PRO A 8 -27.26 -2.61 -9.72
CA PRO A 8 -28.23 -2.89 -10.78
C PRO A 8 -27.54 -3.22 -12.12
N TYR A 9 -26.22 -3.10 -12.24
CA TYR A 9 -25.47 -3.33 -13.47
C TYR A 9 -24.84 -4.72 -13.55
N GLU A 10 -24.52 -5.13 -14.78
CA GLU A 10 -23.76 -6.34 -15.03
C GLU A 10 -22.37 -6.27 -14.36
N LEU A 11 -22.00 -7.35 -13.67
CA LEU A 11 -20.73 -7.46 -12.96
C LEU A 11 -19.56 -7.27 -13.92
N GLY A 12 -18.63 -6.38 -13.56
CA GLY A 12 -17.43 -6.09 -14.36
C GLY A 12 -17.63 -5.00 -15.41
N THR A 13 -18.82 -4.43 -15.54
CA THR A 13 -19.04 -3.24 -16.37
C THR A 13 -18.24 -2.06 -15.84
N PHE A 14 -17.46 -1.42 -16.70
CA PHE A 14 -16.80 -0.16 -16.35
C PHE A 14 -17.83 0.97 -16.34
N LEU A 15 -18.08 1.54 -15.17
CA LEU A 15 -19.06 2.61 -14.96
C LEU A 15 -18.34 3.83 -14.38
N PRO A 16 -18.03 4.85 -15.21
CA PRO A 16 -17.52 6.12 -14.71
C PRO A 16 -18.48 6.72 -13.68
N GLY A 17 -17.98 7.05 -12.49
CA GLY A 17 -18.83 7.53 -11.38
C GLY A 17 -19.47 6.44 -10.52
N GLY A 18 -19.16 5.16 -10.76
CA GLY A 18 -19.64 4.04 -9.96
C GLY A 18 -21.05 3.60 -10.34
N HIS A 19 -21.76 2.98 -9.38
CA HIS A 19 -23.12 2.50 -9.63
C HIS A 19 -24.17 3.62 -9.68
N ASN A 20 -23.83 4.88 -9.37
CA ASN A 20 -24.80 5.99 -9.29
C ASN A 20 -26.01 5.71 -8.35
N THR A 21 -25.91 4.69 -7.50
CA THR A 21 -26.93 4.26 -6.52
C THR A 21 -26.47 4.43 -5.08
N ASP A 22 -25.26 4.96 -4.87
CA ASP A 22 -24.75 5.21 -3.53
C ASP A 22 -25.62 6.29 -2.85
N PRO A 23 -26.04 6.08 -1.59
CA PRO A 23 -26.84 7.07 -0.89
C PRO A 23 -26.02 8.35 -0.66
N PRO A 24 -26.67 9.53 -0.63
CA PRO A 24 -25.98 10.77 -0.28
C PRO A 24 -25.38 10.67 1.13
N LEU A 25 -24.21 11.27 1.34
CA LEU A 25 -23.55 11.36 2.63
C LEU A 25 -23.73 12.79 3.20
N PRO A 26 -24.76 13.04 4.04
CA PRO A 26 -24.97 14.37 4.62
C PRO A 26 -23.90 14.71 5.64
N GLU A 27 -23.67 16.00 5.89
CA GLU A 27 -22.71 16.48 6.90
C GLU A 27 -23.05 16.01 8.32
N THR A 28 -24.32 15.74 8.59
CA THR A 28 -24.80 15.18 9.86
C THR A 28 -24.53 13.68 10.01
N SER A 29 -24.01 13.02 8.97
CA SER A 29 -23.68 11.59 9.04
C SER A 29 -22.60 11.35 10.10
N PRO A 30 -22.75 10.34 10.98
CA PRO A 30 -21.73 9.99 11.97
C PRO A 30 -20.41 9.55 11.31
N THR A 31 -20.43 9.19 10.02
CA THR A 31 -19.26 8.78 9.24
C THR A 31 -18.73 9.85 8.30
N ALA A 32 -19.30 11.07 8.29
CA ALA A 32 -18.93 12.16 7.38
C ALA A 32 -17.43 12.50 7.43
N ASN A 33 -16.78 12.25 8.57
CA ASN A 33 -15.38 12.57 8.81
C ASN A 33 -14.46 11.34 8.89
N TYR A 34 -14.94 10.15 8.50
CA TYR A 34 -14.10 8.96 8.45
C TYR A 34 -13.02 9.09 7.38
N ARG A 35 -11.84 8.53 7.66
CA ARG A 35 -10.66 8.63 6.81
C ARG A 35 -9.95 7.30 6.73
N LEU A 36 -9.56 6.90 5.52
CA LEU A 36 -8.60 5.81 5.35
C LEU A 36 -7.20 6.34 5.66
N ASN A 37 -6.80 6.20 6.91
CA ASN A 37 -5.55 6.76 7.42
C ASN A 37 -4.32 6.04 6.87
N HIS A 38 -4.25 4.72 7.04
CA HIS A 38 -3.09 3.91 6.66
C HIS A 38 -3.48 2.57 6.03
N SER A 39 -2.52 1.95 5.36
CA SER A 39 -2.53 0.53 5.01
C SER A 39 -1.32 -0.13 5.64
N MET A 40 -1.52 -1.32 6.22
CA MET A 40 -0.46 -2.09 6.87
C MET A 40 -0.02 -3.26 5.99
N LEU A 41 1.29 -3.40 5.80
CA LEU A 41 1.92 -4.57 5.20
C LEU A 41 2.86 -5.22 6.20
N ARG A 42 2.71 -6.54 6.39
CA ARG A 42 3.75 -7.34 7.02
C ARG A 42 4.94 -7.42 6.07
N ILE A 43 6.12 -7.14 6.60
CA ILE A 43 7.37 -7.20 5.85
C ILE A 43 8.30 -8.25 6.46
N ARG A 44 9.04 -8.94 5.59
CA ARG A 44 10.03 -9.94 6.00
C ARG A 44 11.29 -9.28 6.53
N ASP A 45 11.83 -8.33 5.78
CA ASP A 45 13.11 -7.70 6.06
C ASP A 45 12.95 -6.18 5.99
N PRO A 46 13.14 -5.45 7.11
CA PRO A 46 13.03 -4.00 7.14
C PRO A 46 14.11 -3.31 6.32
N THR A 47 15.33 -3.87 6.21
CA THR A 47 16.42 -3.27 5.44
C THR A 47 16.04 -3.15 3.98
N ARG A 48 15.57 -4.26 3.39
CA ARG A 48 15.12 -4.31 1.99
C ARG A 48 13.89 -3.44 1.76
N SER A 49 12.92 -3.51 2.68
CA SER A 49 11.65 -2.79 2.56
C SER A 49 11.85 -1.27 2.67
N LEU A 50 12.61 -0.81 3.66
CA LEU A 50 12.92 0.60 3.85
C LEU A 50 13.75 1.14 2.69
N ASN A 51 14.74 0.39 2.18
CA ASN A 51 15.47 0.82 0.99
C ASN A 51 14.54 1.03 -0.21
N PHE A 52 13.61 0.09 -0.46
CA PHE A 52 12.65 0.24 -1.54
C PHE A 52 11.75 1.49 -1.34
N TYR A 53 11.05 1.58 -0.22
CA TYR A 53 10.07 2.66 -0.01
C TYR A 53 10.71 4.04 0.18
N ILE A 54 11.89 4.13 0.81
CA ILE A 54 12.56 5.40 1.07
C ILE A 54 13.43 5.82 -0.12
N ASN A 55 14.33 4.95 -0.58
CA ASN A 55 15.36 5.33 -1.55
C ASN A 55 14.88 5.20 -2.99
N HIS A 56 13.93 4.31 -3.28
CA HIS A 56 13.47 4.09 -4.66
C HIS A 56 12.14 4.81 -4.92
N MET A 57 11.24 4.79 -3.92
CA MET A 57 9.92 5.41 -4.02
C MET A 57 9.85 6.81 -3.40
N GLY A 58 10.79 7.21 -2.53
CA GLY A 58 10.87 8.59 -2.03
C GLY A 58 10.02 8.90 -0.79
N MET A 59 9.47 7.87 -0.13
CA MET A 59 8.79 8.04 1.16
C MET A 59 9.78 8.37 2.27
N ARG A 60 9.29 8.81 3.43
CA ARG A 60 10.10 9.13 4.61
C ARG A 60 9.45 8.55 5.86
N THR A 61 10.29 8.12 6.79
CA THR A 61 9.86 7.60 8.08
C THR A 61 9.26 8.73 8.91
N VAL A 62 8.01 8.54 9.32
CA VAL A 62 7.30 9.42 10.25
C VAL A 62 7.69 9.07 11.68
N TRP A 63 7.62 7.78 12.01
CA TRP A 63 8.06 7.26 13.29
C TRP A 63 8.38 5.77 13.19
N THR A 64 9.11 5.27 14.19
CA THR A 64 9.42 3.85 14.34
C THR A 64 9.19 3.47 15.79
N MET A 65 8.57 2.31 16.02
CA MET A 65 8.29 1.82 17.37
C MET A 65 8.58 0.33 17.44
N ASN A 66 9.56 -0.04 18.28
CA ASN A 66 9.77 -1.42 18.68
C ASN A 66 8.85 -1.72 19.88
N THR A 67 8.03 -2.76 19.75
CA THR A 67 7.04 -3.17 20.75
C THR A 67 7.45 -4.44 21.50
N GLY A 68 8.68 -4.92 21.28
CA GLY A 68 9.19 -6.19 21.79
C GLY A 68 9.31 -7.21 20.65
N PRO A 69 8.26 -7.96 20.30
CA PRO A 69 8.33 -9.01 19.29
C PRO A 69 8.26 -8.51 17.84
N PHE A 70 7.95 -7.22 17.65
CA PHE A 70 7.86 -6.62 16.33
C PHE A 70 8.27 -5.14 16.35
N THR A 71 8.51 -4.60 15.16
CA THR A 71 8.75 -3.18 14.95
C THR A 71 7.85 -2.65 13.86
N LEU A 72 7.25 -1.49 14.12
CA LEU A 72 6.42 -0.76 13.18
C LEU A 72 7.22 0.40 12.59
N TYR A 73 7.16 0.55 11.28
CA TYR A 73 7.70 1.70 10.55
C TYR A 73 6.55 2.39 9.81
N TYR A 74 6.21 3.59 10.23
CA TYR A 74 5.19 4.39 9.54
C TYR A 74 5.88 5.31 8.53
N LEU A 75 5.49 5.19 7.26
CA LEU A 75 6.05 5.95 6.16
C LEU A 75 5.00 6.86 5.52
N ALA A 76 5.42 8.03 5.06
CA ALA A 76 4.59 9.00 4.35
C ALA A 76 5.40 9.78 3.31
N TYR A 77 4.72 10.54 2.44
CA TYR A 77 5.38 11.49 1.54
C TYR A 77 5.42 12.91 2.14
N PRO A 78 6.58 13.58 2.14
CA PRO A 78 6.65 15.02 2.38
C PRO A 78 6.16 15.79 1.14
N SER A 79 4.91 16.25 1.18
CA SER A 79 4.21 16.81 0.01
C SER A 79 4.72 18.20 -0.40
N THR A 80 5.21 19.03 0.53
CA THR A 80 5.65 20.40 0.22
C THR A 80 7.18 20.54 0.12
N ALA A 81 7.65 21.61 -0.52
CA ALA A 81 9.09 21.91 -0.58
C ALA A 81 9.66 22.17 0.83
N THR A 82 8.89 22.84 1.69
CA THR A 82 9.24 23.06 3.10
C THR A 82 9.40 21.75 3.86
N ASP A 83 8.46 20.81 3.69
CA ASP A 83 8.55 19.48 4.32
C ASP A 83 9.80 18.72 3.88
N ARG A 84 10.17 18.83 2.59
CA ARG A 84 11.36 18.18 2.05
C ARG A 84 12.67 18.81 2.51
N ALA A 85 12.65 20.11 2.84
CA ALA A 85 13.83 20.83 3.31
C ALA A 85 14.19 20.51 4.77
N ASP A 86 13.19 20.21 5.61
CA ASP A 86 13.38 19.86 7.02
C ASP A 86 12.58 18.60 7.39
N LEU A 87 13.15 17.45 7.03
CA LEU A 87 12.54 16.14 7.29
C LEU A 87 12.37 15.83 8.79
N PRO A 88 13.32 16.16 9.69
CA PRO A 88 13.11 15.98 11.13
C PRO A 88 11.91 16.77 11.67
N ALA A 89 11.78 18.06 11.33
CA ALA A 89 10.65 18.85 11.77
C ALA A 89 9.32 18.35 11.18
N TRP A 90 9.33 17.96 9.90
CA TRP A 90 8.18 17.34 9.25
C TRP A 90 7.74 16.05 9.95
N ALA A 91 8.67 15.14 10.25
CA ALA A 91 8.39 13.87 10.91
C ALA A 91 7.83 14.09 12.32
N ALA A 92 8.47 14.96 13.12
CA ALA A 92 8.02 15.29 14.46
C ALA A 92 6.60 15.89 14.49
N ARG A 93 6.28 16.76 13.52
CA ARG A 93 4.94 17.32 13.36
C ARG A 93 3.92 16.25 12.99
N LEU A 94 4.28 15.34 12.08
CA LEU A 94 3.37 14.33 11.58
C LEU A 94 3.18 13.13 12.55
N SER A 95 4.16 12.89 13.43
CA SER A 95 4.07 11.88 14.50
C SER A 95 3.22 12.31 15.70
N ASN A 96 2.82 13.59 15.77
CA ASN A 96 1.87 14.05 16.78
C ASN A 96 0.49 13.36 16.58
N PRO A 97 -0.21 12.89 17.64
CA PRO A 97 -1.46 12.12 17.49
C PRO A 97 -2.56 12.80 16.67
N GLN A 98 -2.71 14.13 16.78
CA GLN A 98 -3.71 14.87 16.03
C GLN A 98 -3.38 14.88 14.52
N ALA A 99 -2.12 15.10 14.17
CA ALA A 99 -1.67 15.04 12.78
C ALA A 99 -1.68 13.60 12.24
N LEU A 100 -1.22 12.63 13.03
CA LEU A 100 -1.09 11.25 12.60
C LEU A 100 -2.44 10.65 12.22
N THR A 101 -3.49 10.84 13.03
CA THR A 101 -4.84 10.29 12.77
C THR A 101 -5.57 10.97 11.63
N SER A 102 -5.19 12.20 11.29
CA SER A 102 -5.82 12.99 10.22
C SER A 102 -5.09 12.88 8.87
N THR A 103 -3.86 12.34 8.87
CA THR A 103 -3.06 12.10 7.66
C THR A 103 -3.63 10.96 6.83
N LEU A 104 -3.60 11.09 5.51
CA LEU A 104 -4.05 10.05 4.59
C LEU A 104 -2.86 9.38 3.91
N GLY A 105 -3.02 8.12 3.51
CA GLY A 105 -2.04 7.42 2.69
C GLY A 105 -0.75 7.05 3.43
N LEU A 106 -0.82 6.89 4.76
CA LEU A 106 0.29 6.34 5.54
C LEU A 106 0.50 4.86 5.17
N LEU A 107 1.76 4.45 5.12
CA LEU A 107 2.13 3.05 4.95
C LEU A 107 2.75 2.55 6.26
N GLU A 108 2.07 1.61 6.91
CA GLU A 108 2.61 0.90 8.06
C GLU A 108 3.34 -0.36 7.58
N LEU A 109 4.65 -0.42 7.80
CA LEU A 109 5.42 -1.63 7.62
C LEU A 109 5.59 -2.32 8.97
N TYR A 110 5.08 -3.54 9.08
CA TYR A 110 5.09 -4.33 10.30
C TYR A 110 6.11 -5.45 10.16
N HIS A 111 7.19 -5.39 10.92
CA HIS A 111 8.24 -6.41 10.93
C HIS A 111 8.15 -7.25 12.20
N VAL A 112 7.81 -8.53 12.07
CA VAL A 112 7.97 -9.50 13.16
C VAL A 112 9.43 -9.94 13.19
N HIS A 113 10.09 -9.81 14.33
CA HIS A 113 11.51 -10.10 14.44
C HIS A 113 11.83 -11.58 14.16
N GLY A 114 12.92 -11.83 13.45
CA GLY A 114 13.36 -13.17 13.06
C GLY A 114 12.72 -13.71 11.79
N THR A 115 11.75 -13.01 11.18
CA THR A 115 11.16 -13.41 9.89
C THR A 115 12.13 -13.23 8.71
N GLU A 116 13.09 -12.32 8.85
CA GLU A 116 14.18 -12.02 7.92
C GLU A 116 15.18 -13.15 7.74
N ARG A 117 15.25 -14.10 8.69
CA ARG A 117 16.15 -15.25 8.64
C ARG A 117 15.84 -16.14 7.42
N ASP A 118 16.77 -17.03 7.12
CA ASP A 118 16.51 -18.09 6.15
C ASP A 118 15.37 -18.99 6.65
N VAL A 119 14.57 -19.50 5.73
CA VAL A 119 13.40 -20.33 6.06
C VAL A 119 13.83 -21.61 6.78
N GLU A 120 14.98 -22.16 6.40
CA GLU A 120 15.60 -23.31 7.05
C GLU A 120 15.95 -23.04 8.53
N ASP A 121 16.24 -21.77 8.87
CA ASP A 121 16.56 -21.29 10.22
C ASP A 121 15.36 -20.65 10.95
N GLY A 122 14.14 -20.95 10.49
CA GLY A 122 12.91 -20.46 11.11
C GLY A 122 12.53 -19.03 10.75
N GLY A 123 12.99 -18.53 9.59
CA GLY A 123 12.42 -17.36 8.92
C GLY A 123 11.07 -17.64 8.26
N VAL A 124 10.44 -16.61 7.71
CA VAL A 124 9.08 -16.71 7.13
C VAL A 124 9.01 -15.98 5.80
N GLU A 125 8.56 -16.67 4.74
CA GLU A 125 8.19 -16.02 3.48
C GLU A 125 6.83 -15.33 3.61
N MET A 126 6.78 -14.07 3.19
CA MET A 126 5.54 -13.29 3.21
C MET A 126 4.72 -13.58 1.96
N SER A 127 3.45 -13.95 2.13
CA SER A 127 2.52 -14.02 1.01
C SER A 127 2.16 -12.63 0.52
N THR A 128 2.14 -12.45 -0.80
CA THR A 128 1.69 -11.21 -1.45
C THR A 128 0.18 -11.13 -1.58
N GLY A 129 -0.58 -12.18 -1.22
CA GLY A 129 -2.03 -12.25 -1.47
C GLY A 129 -2.41 -12.59 -2.92
N ASN A 130 -1.43 -12.78 -3.80
CA ASN A 130 -1.62 -12.92 -5.24
C ASN A 130 -1.27 -14.32 -5.79
N THR A 131 -1.01 -15.30 -4.91
CA THR A 131 -0.67 -16.68 -5.29
C THR A 131 -1.47 -17.67 -4.44
N PRO A 132 -2.19 -18.66 -5.03
CA PRO A 132 -2.93 -19.65 -4.26
C PRO A 132 -2.02 -20.47 -3.33
N PRO A 133 -2.50 -20.93 -2.17
CA PRO A 133 -3.88 -20.78 -1.67
C PRO A 133 -4.19 -19.44 -0.98
N GLN A 134 -3.18 -18.59 -0.71
CA GLN A 134 -3.34 -17.35 0.04
C GLN A 134 -3.77 -16.19 -0.87
N ILE A 135 -4.99 -16.26 -1.43
CA ILE A 135 -5.58 -15.17 -2.23
C ILE A 135 -6.28 -14.15 -1.33
N GLY A 136 -6.01 -12.86 -1.56
CA GLY A 136 -6.60 -11.78 -0.79
C GLY A 136 -6.20 -10.40 -1.31
N PHE A 137 -5.38 -9.68 -0.55
CA PHE A 137 -4.89 -8.35 -0.93
C PHE A 137 -4.17 -8.36 -2.29
N GLY A 138 -4.48 -7.37 -3.14
CA GLY A 138 -3.92 -7.24 -4.48
C GLY A 138 -2.62 -6.44 -4.50
N HIS A 139 -2.72 -5.12 -4.41
CA HIS A 139 -1.56 -4.23 -4.48
C HIS A 139 -1.85 -2.87 -3.87
N LEU A 140 -0.78 -2.14 -3.54
CA LEU A 140 -0.85 -0.70 -3.31
C LEU A 140 -0.70 0.03 -4.65
N GLY A 141 -1.46 1.12 -4.82
CA GLY A 141 -1.33 2.02 -5.97
C GLY A 141 -0.58 3.29 -5.58
N PHE A 142 0.35 3.73 -6.44
CA PHE A 142 1.07 4.99 -6.28
C PHE A 142 0.90 5.85 -7.53
N THR A 143 0.56 7.12 -7.34
CA THR A 143 0.53 8.11 -8.43
C THR A 143 1.92 8.68 -8.61
N VAL A 144 2.40 8.68 -9.86
CA VAL A 144 3.67 9.29 -10.27
C VAL A 144 3.43 10.23 -11.45
N PRO A 145 4.28 11.25 -11.66
CA PRO A 145 4.13 12.18 -12.79
C PRO A 145 4.22 11.49 -14.15
N ASP A 146 5.13 10.53 -14.28
CA ASP A 146 5.32 9.72 -15.48
C ASP A 146 5.61 8.26 -15.08
N VAL A 147 4.82 7.32 -15.61
CA VAL A 147 4.96 5.89 -15.30
C VAL A 147 6.17 5.27 -16.00
N GLY A 148 6.47 5.67 -17.24
CA GLY A 148 7.60 5.16 -18.00
C GLY A 148 8.92 5.51 -17.34
N GLU A 149 9.13 6.79 -16.99
CA GLU A 149 10.33 7.25 -16.29
C GLU A 149 10.50 6.59 -14.91
N ALA A 150 9.38 6.38 -14.19
CA ALA A 150 9.41 5.69 -12.91
C ALA A 150 9.85 4.22 -13.06
N LEU A 151 9.32 3.50 -14.06
CA LEU A 151 9.69 2.12 -14.34
C LEU A 151 11.17 1.99 -14.75
N GLU A 152 11.66 2.87 -15.63
CA GLU A 152 13.08 2.88 -16.02
C GLU A 152 14.00 3.11 -14.82
N ARG A 153 13.68 4.08 -13.96
CA ARG A 153 14.43 4.33 -12.72
C ARG A 153 14.44 3.12 -11.79
N LEU A 154 13.31 2.44 -11.65
CA LEU A 154 13.17 1.26 -10.79
C LEU A 154 13.95 0.06 -11.36
N ARG A 155 13.89 -0.18 -12.68
CA ARG A 155 14.69 -1.19 -13.37
C ARG A 155 16.18 -0.98 -13.16
N GLY A 156 16.65 0.27 -13.31
CA GLY A 156 18.05 0.63 -13.07
C GLY A 156 18.52 0.37 -11.64
N ARG A 157 17.59 0.17 -10.70
CA ARG A 157 17.85 -0.20 -9.29
C ARG A 157 17.61 -1.68 -8.99
N GLY A 158 17.42 -2.50 -10.02
CA GLY A 158 17.20 -3.94 -9.90
C GLY A 158 15.80 -4.35 -9.45
N VAL A 159 14.82 -3.43 -9.49
CA VAL A 159 13.44 -3.75 -9.13
C VAL A 159 12.79 -4.57 -10.24
N ARG A 160 12.16 -5.69 -9.85
CA ARG A 160 11.39 -6.53 -10.77
C ARG A 160 10.08 -5.84 -11.16
N VAL A 161 9.89 -5.62 -12.45
CA VAL A 161 8.60 -5.21 -13.03
C VAL A 161 7.76 -6.46 -13.29
N VAL A 162 6.60 -6.57 -12.63
CA VAL A 162 5.70 -7.74 -12.78
C VAL A 162 4.84 -7.62 -14.04
N LYS A 163 4.48 -6.39 -14.42
CA LYS A 163 3.61 -6.08 -15.54
C LYS A 163 4.09 -4.83 -16.24
N GLU A 164 4.20 -4.90 -17.57
CA GLU A 164 4.68 -3.81 -18.41
C GLU A 164 3.62 -2.72 -18.65
N LEU A 165 4.10 -1.50 -18.91
CA LEU A 165 3.23 -0.37 -19.24
C LEU A 165 2.51 -0.65 -20.56
N GLY A 166 1.19 -0.44 -20.58
CA GLY A 166 0.36 -0.67 -21.77
C GLY A 166 -0.08 -2.12 -21.97
N ASP A 167 0.45 -3.09 -21.21
CA ASP A 167 -0.08 -4.44 -21.24
C ASP A 167 -1.41 -4.50 -20.48
N SER A 168 -2.49 -4.92 -21.13
CA SER A 168 -3.80 -5.12 -20.50
C SER A 168 -4.29 -6.56 -20.63
N GLY A 169 -3.46 -7.44 -21.19
CA GLY A 169 -3.83 -8.83 -21.41
C GLY A 169 -4.10 -9.53 -20.08
N ARG A 170 -5.17 -10.34 -20.03
CA ARG A 170 -5.46 -11.23 -18.88
C ARG A 170 -4.20 -11.99 -18.44
N HIS A 171 -3.38 -12.38 -19.42
CA HIS A 171 -1.92 -12.38 -19.39
C HIS A 171 -1.18 -12.18 -18.07
N THR A 172 -1.33 -10.95 -17.61
CA THR A 172 -0.51 -10.26 -16.63
C THR A 172 -1.17 -10.21 -15.27
N VAL A 173 -2.35 -10.82 -15.12
CA VAL A 173 -3.08 -10.90 -13.85
C VAL A 173 -2.54 -12.09 -13.04
N PRO A 174 -2.03 -11.89 -11.82
CA PRO A 174 -1.37 -12.94 -11.02
C PRO A 174 -2.22 -14.18 -10.65
N LEU A 175 -3.54 -14.12 -10.78
CA LEU A 175 -4.49 -15.10 -10.21
C LEU A 175 -4.91 -16.25 -11.16
N ARG A 176 -4.19 -16.49 -12.26
CA ARG A 176 -4.58 -17.41 -13.35
C ARG A 176 -4.83 -18.88 -12.98
N ARG A 177 -4.41 -19.35 -11.80
CA ARG A 177 -4.48 -20.77 -11.42
C ARG A 177 -5.74 -21.17 -10.65
N VAL A 178 -6.68 -20.25 -10.42
CA VAL A 178 -8.00 -20.62 -9.91
C VAL A 178 -8.81 -21.14 -11.11
N SER A 179 -8.89 -22.46 -11.24
CA SER A 179 -9.82 -23.11 -12.15
C SER A 179 -11.24 -22.62 -11.83
N CYS A 180 -11.90 -22.01 -12.82
CA CYS A 180 -13.35 -21.80 -12.78
C CYS A 180 -14.09 -23.13 -12.64
#